data_AF-A0A523XPT2-F1
#
_entry.id   AF-A0A523XPT2-F1
#
_cell.length_a   1.000
_cell.length_b   1.000
_cell.length_c   1.000
_cell.angle_alpha   90.00
_cell.angle_beta   90.00
_cell.angle_gamma   90.00
#
_symmetry.space_group_name_H-M   'P 1'
#
loop_
_entity.id
_entity.type
_entity.pdbx_description
1 polymer ?
#
loop_
_entity_poly.entity_id
_entity_poly.type
_entity_poly.pdbx_seq_one_letter_code
_entity_poly.pdbx_strand_id
1 'polypeptide(L)'
;MKNRQIAELFERIADALELKGESVFRINAYRKAGRVLRDLTNDIEEVHSEGKLKEIPGIGEGISRKIDEYLTTGKMTKYVEVTAGIGEELLDILGVQGLGPKTLALAHEKLGVRNLDDLKKVIEDGSLAHLPG
;
A
#
# COMPACT_ATOMS: atom_id res chain seq x y z
N MET A 1 18.91 1.52 -1.88
CA MET A 1 18.43 2.67 -1.08
C MET A 1 17.14 2.31 -0.38
N LYS A 2 17.03 2.61 0.92
CA LYS A 2 15.82 2.32 1.71
C LYS A 2 14.59 3.11 1.23
N ASN A 3 14.78 4.19 0.49
CA ASN A 3 13.71 4.99 -0.14
C ASN A 3 12.66 4.11 -0.83
N ARG A 4 13.10 3.20 -1.71
CA ARG A 4 12.21 2.31 -2.48
C ARG A 4 11.48 1.31 -1.59
N GLN A 5 12.18 0.74 -0.61
CA GLN A 5 11.59 -0.23 0.33
C GLN A 5 10.49 0.42 1.17
N ILE A 6 10.75 1.62 1.68
CA ILE A 6 9.76 2.38 2.47
C ILE A 6 8.60 2.84 1.58
N ALA A 7 8.88 3.25 0.34
CA ALA A 7 7.84 3.61 -0.63
C ALA A 7 6.89 2.44 -0.90
N GLU A 8 7.43 1.24 -1.16
CA GLU A 8 6.66 0.02 -1.38
C GLU A 8 5.82 -0.35 -0.15
N LEU A 9 6.35 -0.20 1.06
CA LEU A 9 5.58 -0.41 2.29
C LEU A 9 4.39 0.56 2.41
N PHE A 10 4.58 1.84 2.10
CA PHE A 10 3.49 2.81 2.13
C PHE A 10 2.45 2.58 1.04
N GLU A 11 2.86 2.14 -0.15
CA GLU A 11 1.94 1.73 -1.20
C GLU A 11 1.10 0.52 -0.76
N ARG A 12 1.73 -0.51 -0.20
CA ARG A 12 1.04 -1.68 0.35
C ARG A 12 0.10 -1.34 1.52
N ILE A 13 0.44 -0.34 2.34
CA ILE A 13 -0.48 0.17 3.37
C ILE A 13 -1.71 0.81 2.72
N ALA A 14 -1.52 1.65 1.71
CA ALA A 14 -2.63 2.30 1.03
C ALA A 14 -3.55 1.28 0.34
N ASP A 15 -2.96 0.28 -0.31
CA ASP A 15 -3.61 -0.89 -0.88
C ASP A 15 -4.49 -1.63 0.14
N ALA A 16 -3.91 -2.01 1.28
CA ALA A 16 -4.62 -2.72 2.34
C ALA A 16 -5.77 -1.88 2.92
N LEU A 17 -5.56 -0.57 3.09
CA LEU A 17 -6.61 0.35 3.57
C LEU A 17 -7.74 0.48 2.54
N GLU A 18 -7.41 0.52 1.26
CA GLU A 18 -8.39 0.60 0.18
C GLU A 18 -9.23 -0.68 0.09
N LEU A 19 -8.61 -1.85 0.20
CA LEU A 19 -9.31 -3.14 0.34
C LEU A 19 -10.25 -3.18 1.54
N LYS A 20 -9.83 -2.59 2.67
CA LYS A 20 -10.63 -2.50 3.91
C LYS A 20 -11.71 -1.42 3.87
N GLY A 21 -11.84 -0.66 2.78
CA GLY A 21 -12.81 0.43 2.66
C GLY A 21 -12.56 1.59 3.63
N GLU A 22 -11.30 1.81 4.05
CA GLU A 22 -10.92 2.87 4.98
C GLU A 22 -10.97 4.26 4.34
N SER A 23 -10.73 5.29 5.17
CA SER A 23 -10.82 6.69 4.74
C SER A 23 -9.93 7.01 3.52
N VAL A 24 -10.55 7.55 2.47
CA VAL A 24 -9.88 8.04 1.25
C VAL A 24 -8.77 9.05 1.57
N PHE A 25 -8.96 9.87 2.61
CA PHE A 25 -7.92 10.81 3.07
C PHE A 25 -6.66 10.08 3.54
N ARG A 26 -6.82 9.02 4.35
CA ARG A 26 -5.70 8.20 4.84
C ARG A 26 -5.00 7.48 3.69
N ILE A 27 -5.78 6.85 2.80
CA ILE A 27 -5.27 6.16 1.62
C ILE A 27 -4.40 7.12 0.79
N ASN A 28 -4.93 8.30 0.47
CA ASN A 28 -4.20 9.31 -0.32
C ASN A 28 -2.94 9.82 0.37
N ALA A 29 -2.94 9.96 1.70
CA ALA A 29 -1.74 10.33 2.45
C ALA A 29 -0.61 9.30 2.29
N TYR A 30 -0.93 8.01 2.39
CA TYR A 30 0.06 6.94 2.20
C TYR A 30 0.50 6.80 0.74
N ARG A 31 -0.42 6.92 -0.23
CA ARG A 31 -0.06 6.97 -1.67
C ARG A 31 0.89 8.13 -1.97
N LYS A 32 0.61 9.31 -1.40
CA LYS A 32 1.46 10.49 -1.57
C LYS A 32 2.84 10.26 -0.96
N ALA A 33 2.92 9.72 0.25
CA ALA A 33 4.18 9.38 0.90
C ALA A 33 5.02 8.39 0.07
N GLY A 34 4.40 7.33 -0.44
CA GLY A 34 5.06 6.35 -1.31
C GLY A 34 5.67 7.00 -2.56
N ARG A 35 4.90 7.82 -3.27
CA ARG A 35 5.39 8.57 -4.45
C ARG A 35 6.55 9.50 -4.11
N VAL A 36 6.39 10.31 -3.06
CA VAL A 36 7.42 11.26 -2.61
C VAL A 36 8.73 10.54 -2.29
N LEU A 37 8.68 9.39 -1.61
CA LEU A 37 9.86 8.61 -1.27
C LEU A 37 10.50 7.95 -2.48
N ARG A 38 9.68 7.49 -3.45
CA ARG A 38 10.16 6.91 -4.71
C ARG A 38 10.92 7.94 -5.56
N ASP A 39 10.43 9.18 -5.57
CA ASP A 39 10.99 10.29 -6.34
C ASP A 39 12.09 11.04 -5.59
N LEU A 40 12.33 10.71 -4.31
CA LEU A 40 13.35 11.36 -3.48
C LEU A 40 14.75 10.94 -3.94
N THR A 41 15.52 11.92 -4.43
CA THR A 41 16.91 11.73 -4.88
C THR A 41 17.87 11.49 -3.72
N ASN A 42 17.69 12.20 -2.60
CA ASN A 42 18.51 12.06 -1.40
C ASN A 42 18.24 10.73 -0.70
N ASP A 43 19.25 10.16 -0.04
CA ASP A 43 19.04 8.97 0.78
C ASP A 43 18.15 9.32 1.99
N ILE A 44 17.06 8.57 2.18
CA ILE A 44 16.16 8.76 3.30
C ILE A 44 16.86 8.55 4.65
N GLU A 45 17.91 7.74 4.70
CA GLU A 45 18.72 7.53 5.91
C GLU A 45 19.52 8.78 6.27
N GLU A 46 20.04 9.50 5.28
CA GLU A 46 20.74 10.77 5.47
C GLU A 46 19.77 11.85 5.97
N VAL A 47 18.62 12.01 5.30
CA VAL A 47 17.58 12.97 5.72
C VAL A 47 17.07 12.67 7.13
N HIS A 48 16.97 11.39 7.50
CA HIS A 48 16.61 10.97 8.85
C HIS A 48 17.67 11.33 9.87
N SER A 49 18.95 11.10 9.58
CA SER A 49 20.06 11.45 10.48
C SER A 49 20.15 12.95 10.77
N GLU A 50 19.73 13.79 9.81
CA GLU A 50 19.66 15.25 9.97
C GLU A 50 18.38 15.74 10.68
N GLY A 51 17.44 14.84 10.99
CA GLY A 51 16.16 15.18 11.62
C GLY A 51 15.18 15.91 10.68
N LYS A 52 15.41 15.87 9.37
CA LYS A 52 14.68 16.67 8.36
C LYS A 52 13.54 15.94 7.66
N LEU A 53 13.10 14.78 8.17
CA LEU A 53 12.02 14.00 7.54
C LEU A 53 10.74 14.81 7.30
N LYS A 54 10.40 15.74 8.20
CA LYS A 54 9.20 16.58 8.12
C LYS A 54 9.35 17.75 7.13
N GLU A 55 10.56 18.03 6.68
CA GLU A 55 10.83 19.05 5.66
C GLU A 55 10.52 18.53 4.25
N ILE A 56 10.45 17.21 4.06
CA ILE A 56 10.09 16.61 2.78
C ILE A 56 8.62 16.93 2.46
N PRO A 57 8.33 17.63 1.34
CA PRO A 57 6.96 17.99 0.98
C PRO A 57 6.08 16.75 0.81
N GLY A 58 5.01 16.67 1.60
CA GLY A 58 4.10 15.52 1.60
C GLY A 58 4.35 14.49 2.70
N ILE A 59 5.41 14.67 3.51
CA ILE A 59 5.69 13.86 4.70
C ILE A 59 5.33 14.67 5.96
N GLY A 60 4.19 14.36 6.56
CA GLY A 60 3.77 14.94 7.84
C GLY A 60 4.18 14.09 9.05
N GLU A 61 3.84 14.56 10.26
CA GLU A 61 4.15 13.90 11.55
C GLU A 61 3.83 12.40 11.61
N GLY A 62 2.70 12.00 11.04
CA GLY A 62 2.26 10.61 11.07
C GLY A 62 3.06 9.70 10.14
N ILE A 63 3.60 10.24 9.05
CA ILE A 63 4.42 9.51 8.07
C ILE A 63 5.87 9.49 8.53
N SER A 64 6.41 10.63 8.98
CA SER A 64 7.78 10.72 9.46
C SER A 64 8.06 9.78 10.63
N ARG A 65 7.13 9.65 11.59
CA ARG A 65 7.25 8.67 12.68
C ARG A 65 7.31 7.22 12.21
N LYS A 66 6.63 6.86 11.13
CA LYS A 66 6.67 5.50 10.57
C LYS A 66 7.96 5.24 9.81
N ILE A 67 8.49 6.26 9.15
CA ILE A 67 9.80 6.21 8.50
C ILE A 67 10.87 5.99 9.57
N ASP A 68 10.86 6.80 10.62
CA ASP A 68 11.74 6.69 11.78
C ASP A 68 11.68 5.30 12.44
N GLU A 69 10.46 4.79 12.68
CA GLU A 69 10.24 3.44 13.20
C GLU A 69 10.88 2.37 12.30
N TYR A 70 10.65 2.44 11.00
CA TYR A 70 11.20 1.48 10.06
C TYR A 70 12.72 1.55 9.96
N LEU A 71 13.29 2.75 9.94
CA LEU A 71 14.74 2.94 9.89
C LEU A 71 15.43 2.45 11.16
N THR A 72 14.78 2.59 12.31
CA THR A 72 15.33 2.19 13.62
C THR A 72 15.13 0.71 13.90
N THR A 73 13.99 0.14 13.54
CA THR A 73 13.59 -1.22 13.97
C THR A 73 13.56 -2.25 12.83
N GLY A 74 13.61 -1.78 11.57
CA GLY A 74 13.38 -2.61 10.39
C GLY A 74 11.92 -3.03 10.18
N LYS A 75 10.99 -2.52 11.00
CA LYS A 75 9.57 -2.88 10.98
C LYS A 75 8.69 -1.63 10.98
N MET A 76 7.49 -1.77 10.43
CA MET A 76 6.47 -0.71 10.46
C MET A 76 5.20 -1.29 11.08
N THR A 77 4.90 -0.94 12.32
CA THR A 77 3.74 -1.49 13.04
C THR A 77 2.45 -1.26 12.25
N LYS A 78 2.32 -0.10 11.60
CA LYS A 78 1.14 0.19 10.79
C LYS A 78 0.94 -0.77 9.63
N TYR A 79 2.03 -1.24 9.01
CA TYR A 79 1.95 -2.24 7.94
C TYR A 79 1.33 -3.54 8.48
N VAL A 80 1.86 -4.04 9.59
CA VAL A 80 1.37 -5.27 10.24
C VAL A 80 -0.10 -5.14 10.64
N GLU A 81 -0.52 -4.00 11.20
CA GLU A 81 -1.92 -3.77 11.58
C GLU A 81 -2.88 -3.79 10.38
N VAL A 82 -2.52 -3.13 9.28
CA VAL A 82 -3.43 -3.00 8.14
C VAL A 82 -3.45 -4.24 7.27
N THR A 83 -2.37 -5.02 7.23
CA THR A 83 -2.35 -6.31 6.53
C THR A 83 -2.89 -7.45 7.38
N ALA A 84 -3.04 -7.27 8.71
CA ALA A 84 -3.68 -8.26 9.56
C ALA A 84 -5.09 -8.62 9.04
N GLY A 85 -5.32 -9.91 8.83
CA GLY A 85 -6.57 -10.45 8.30
C GLY A 85 -6.69 -10.40 6.77
N ILE A 86 -5.73 -9.80 6.06
CA ILE A 86 -5.61 -9.90 4.59
C ILE A 86 -4.62 -11.02 4.30
N GLY A 87 -5.04 -12.05 3.55
CA GLY A 87 -4.12 -13.09 3.10
C GLY A 87 -3.04 -12.52 2.20
N GLU A 88 -1.79 -12.99 2.33
CA GLU A 88 -0.68 -12.53 1.47
C GLU A 88 -1.01 -12.71 -0.02
N GLU A 89 -1.69 -13.80 -0.37
CA GLU A 89 -2.15 -14.07 -1.73
C GLU A 89 -3.05 -12.97 -2.30
N LEU A 90 -3.89 -12.34 -1.47
CA LEU A 90 -4.75 -11.24 -1.89
C LEU A 90 -3.95 -9.93 -2.07
N LEU A 91 -2.90 -9.72 -1.27
CA LEU A 91 -1.99 -8.58 -1.47
C LEU A 91 -1.12 -8.76 -2.71
N ASP A 92 -0.69 -9.99 -3.01
CA ASP A 92 0.10 -10.28 -4.20
C ASP A 92 -0.69 -10.03 -5.49
N ILE A 93 -2.00 -10.25 -5.46
CA ILE A 93 -2.91 -9.90 -6.56
C ILE A 93 -2.88 -8.39 -6.86
N LEU A 94 -2.68 -7.51 -5.87
CA LEU A 94 -2.56 -6.06 -6.11
C LEU A 94 -1.30 -5.68 -6.90
N GLY A 95 -0.31 -6.57 -6.94
CA GLY A 95 0.86 -6.42 -7.80
C GLY A 95 0.56 -6.69 -9.28
N VAL A 96 -0.61 -7.27 -9.61
CA VAL A 96 -1.00 -7.57 -10.99
C VAL A 96 -1.40 -6.28 -11.71
N GLN A 97 -0.65 -5.96 -12.78
CA GLN A 97 -0.93 -4.79 -13.60
C GLN A 97 -2.36 -4.84 -14.18
N GLY A 98 -3.10 -3.75 -14.02
CA GLY A 98 -4.47 -3.62 -14.53
C GLY A 98 -5.57 -3.99 -13.52
N LEU A 99 -5.22 -4.51 -12.35
CA LEU A 99 -6.17 -4.77 -11.27
C LEU A 99 -5.92 -3.82 -10.10
N GLY A 100 -6.74 -2.78 -10.01
CA GLY A 100 -6.67 -1.81 -8.92
C GLY A 100 -7.25 -2.35 -7.61
N PRO A 101 -6.90 -1.75 -6.44
CA PRO A 101 -7.39 -2.21 -5.15
C PRO A 101 -8.90 -2.15 -4.98
N LYS A 102 -9.57 -1.19 -5.63
CA LYS A 102 -11.04 -1.11 -5.64
C LYS A 102 -11.68 -2.29 -6.37
N THR A 103 -11.16 -2.62 -7.53
CA THR A 103 -11.64 -3.76 -8.32
C THR A 103 -11.41 -5.06 -7.56
N LEU A 104 -10.23 -5.21 -6.95
CA LEU A 104 -9.96 -6.37 -6.11
C LEU A 104 -10.85 -6.43 -4.87
N ALA A 105 -11.13 -5.30 -4.21
CA ALA A 105 -12.05 -5.25 -3.08
C ALA A 105 -13.44 -5.75 -3.48
N LEU A 106 -13.96 -5.29 -4.61
CA LEU A 106 -15.25 -5.73 -5.15
C LEU A 106 -15.23 -7.21 -5.55
N ALA A 107 -14.15 -7.69 -6.17
CA ALA A 107 -14.00 -9.09 -6.54
C ALA A 107 -13.93 -10.00 -5.30
N HIS A 108 -13.22 -9.58 -4.24
CA HIS A 108 -13.17 -10.28 -2.97
C HIS A 108 -14.53 -10.33 -2.28
N GLU A 109 -15.24 -9.18 -2.20
CA GLU A 109 -16.54 -9.08 -1.52
C GLU A 109 -17.67 -9.79 -2.28
N LYS A 110 -17.75 -9.60 -3.60
CA LYS A 110 -18.90 -10.05 -4.41
C LYS A 110 -18.69 -11.39 -5.10
N LEU A 111 -17.45 -11.70 -5.47
CA LEU A 111 -17.11 -12.91 -6.23
C LEU A 111 -16.26 -13.91 -5.41
N GLY A 112 -15.88 -13.55 -4.18
CA GLY A 112 -15.14 -14.42 -3.28
C GLY A 112 -13.67 -14.63 -3.65
N VAL A 113 -13.09 -13.75 -4.47
CA VAL A 113 -11.68 -13.86 -4.90
C VAL A 113 -10.73 -13.73 -3.71
N ARG A 114 -9.96 -14.77 -3.39
CA ARG A 114 -8.96 -14.75 -2.31
C ARG A 114 -7.52 -14.92 -2.79
N ASN A 115 -7.36 -15.45 -4.00
CA ASN A 115 -6.06 -15.79 -4.58
C ASN A 115 -6.08 -15.70 -6.11
N LEU A 116 -4.90 -15.92 -6.72
CA LEU A 116 -4.75 -15.84 -8.17
C LEU A 116 -5.62 -16.83 -8.94
N ASP A 117 -5.92 -18.01 -8.39
CA ASP A 117 -6.74 -19.00 -9.07
C ASP A 117 -8.22 -18.64 -9.03
N ASP A 118 -8.70 -18.07 -7.93
CA ASP A 118 -10.05 -17.48 -7.89
C ASP A 118 -10.17 -16.30 -8.85
N LEU A 119 -9.14 -15.45 -8.92
CA LEU A 119 -9.10 -14.33 -9.87
C LEU A 119 -9.18 -14.83 -11.32
N LYS A 120 -8.43 -15.86 -11.68
CA LYS A 120 -8.49 -16.45 -13.04
C LYS A 120 -9.89 -16.93 -13.36
N LYS A 121 -10.56 -17.64 -12.45
CA LYS A 121 -11.92 -18.15 -12.68
C LYS A 121 -12.90 -17.03 -13.00
N VAL A 122 -12.89 -15.94 -12.20
CA VAL A 122 -13.83 -14.83 -12.41
C VAL A 122 -13.51 -13.98 -13.64
N ILE A 123 -12.27 -14.06 -14.14
CA ILE A 123 -11.88 -13.48 -15.43
C ILE A 123 -12.38 -14.37 -16.57
N GLU A 124 -12.12 -15.68 -16.50
CA GLU A 124 -12.49 -16.65 -17.52
C GLU A 124 -14.01 -16.78 -17.71
N ASP A 125 -14.78 -16.71 -16.61
CA ASP A 125 -16.25 -16.76 -16.64
C ASP A 125 -16.90 -15.39 -16.92
N GLY A 126 -16.09 -14.33 -17.02
CA GLY A 126 -16.52 -12.96 -17.31
C GLY A 126 -17.21 -12.23 -16.15
N SER A 127 -17.35 -12.85 -14.98
CA SER A 127 -18.00 -12.24 -13.80
C SER A 127 -17.32 -10.96 -13.35
N LEU A 128 -15.98 -10.89 -13.47
CA LEU A 128 -15.20 -9.70 -13.11
C LEU A 128 -15.59 -8.48 -13.96
N ALA A 129 -15.89 -8.66 -15.25
CA ALA A 129 -16.25 -7.57 -16.16
C ALA A 129 -17.65 -6.98 -15.86
N HIS A 130 -18.49 -7.72 -15.13
CA HIS A 130 -19.81 -7.26 -14.71
C HIS A 130 -19.79 -6.47 -13.39
N LEU A 131 -18.63 -6.40 -12.71
CA LEU A 131 -18.49 -5.57 -11.53
C LEU A 131 -18.53 -4.08 -11.91
N PRO A 132 -19.18 -3.23 -11.10
CA PRO A 132 -19.17 -1.80 -11.32
C PRO A 132 -17.74 -1.25 -11.15
N GLY A 133 -17.23 -0.55 -12.16
CA GLY A 133 -15.87 0.00 -12.20
C GLY A 133 -15.74 1.17 -13.14
#